data_AF-A0A841CTJ7-F1
#
_entry.id   AF-A0A841CTJ7-F1
#
_cell.length_a   1.000
_cell.length_b   1.000
_cell.length_c   1.000
_cell.angle_alpha   90.00
_cell.angle_beta   90.00
_cell.angle_gamma   90.00
#
_symmetry.space_group_name_H-M   'P 1'
#
loop_
_entity.id
_entity.type
_entity.pdbx_description
1 polymer ?
#
loop_
_entity_poly.entity_id
_entity_poly.type
_entity_poly.pdbx_seq_one_letter_code
_entity_poly.pdbx_strand_id
1 'polypeptide(L)'
;MVDDGRLLLAEPHDLPLIALCSGAPDDFWTFHDTDLRPSSPLLSARQWTTLLLGSDFSTATRLGGEEDDPDPAFSVTVARRKPRPASAPSLPTGTKPFHWVVVAEDPDDPVVAPLTRRLDQAGSVRTTSLSDQTGHWSAVLPTGPTAATAVRLVVLLDSSHVGSAGHRSIVDQAVHRTAALSAIVTAYRGTNATDQAALWLVTRPCGALPDAATHVADAAPWGAARSLANEHPEITVRRLSLDRSHDSDADAHRLAWELLSPTDDDEIVLTRNGRFTARVLDHPARVTRPAQRDAYLLAVRNTGLDHRGDDDLAQVP
;
A
#
# COMPACT_ATOMS: atom_id res chain seq x y z
N MET A 1 -18.77 -0.65 -7.13
CA MET A 1 -17.68 -0.14 -7.99
C MET A 1 -16.84 0.84 -7.18
N VAL A 2 -15.51 0.75 -7.32
CA VAL A 2 -14.50 1.61 -6.68
C VAL A 2 -14.63 3.06 -7.22
N ASP A 3 -14.23 4.06 -6.45
CA ASP A 3 -14.16 5.44 -6.94
C ASP A 3 -13.17 5.56 -8.11
N ASP A 4 -13.46 6.42 -9.09
CA ASP A 4 -12.80 6.44 -10.42
C ASP A 4 -12.86 5.12 -11.20
N GLY A 5 -13.66 4.16 -10.74
CA GLY A 5 -13.96 2.94 -11.46
C GLY A 5 -14.47 3.25 -12.85
N ARG A 6 -13.95 2.49 -13.82
CA ARG A 6 -14.43 2.52 -15.20
C ARG A 6 -15.42 1.39 -15.40
N LEU A 7 -16.55 1.72 -16.01
CA LEU A 7 -17.49 0.76 -16.56
C LEU A 7 -17.20 0.64 -18.07
N LEU A 8 -17.05 -0.58 -18.55
CA LEU A 8 -17.05 -0.91 -19.98
C LEU A 8 -18.37 -1.63 -20.28
N LEU A 9 -19.16 -1.07 -21.18
CA LEU A 9 -20.45 -1.58 -21.60
C LEU A 9 -20.35 -1.95 -23.08
N ALA A 10 -20.82 -3.13 -23.46
CA ALA A 10 -20.81 -3.60 -24.85
C ALA A 10 -22.21 -4.13 -25.16
N GLU A 11 -22.97 -3.37 -25.95
CA GLU A 11 -24.43 -3.53 -26.06
C GLU A 11 -24.89 -3.58 -27.52
N PRO A 12 -25.78 -4.52 -27.86
CA PRO A 12 -26.50 -4.49 -29.12
C PRO A 12 -27.71 -3.54 -29.06
N HIS A 13 -28.03 -2.93 -30.19
CA HIS A 13 -29.18 -2.03 -30.33
C HIS A 13 -30.16 -2.47 -31.44
N ASP A 14 -29.73 -3.37 -32.32
CA ASP A 14 -30.59 -3.96 -33.36
C ASP A 14 -31.51 -5.03 -32.75
N LEU A 15 -32.75 -4.62 -32.45
CA LEU A 15 -33.77 -5.49 -31.85
C LEU A 15 -34.11 -6.69 -32.74
N PRO A 16 -34.38 -6.56 -34.06
CA PRO A 16 -34.58 -7.72 -34.94
C PRO A 16 -33.44 -8.75 -34.86
N LEU A 17 -32.19 -8.31 -34.90
CA LEU A 17 -31.03 -9.20 -34.85
C LEU A 17 -30.93 -9.93 -33.51
N ILE A 18 -31.16 -9.24 -32.40
CA ILE A 18 -31.10 -9.85 -31.06
C ILE A 18 -32.32 -10.74 -30.79
N ALA A 19 -33.51 -10.34 -31.25
CA ALA A 19 -34.72 -11.14 -31.11
C ALA A 19 -34.61 -12.49 -31.82
N LEU A 20 -33.88 -12.56 -32.95
CA LEU A 20 -33.59 -13.82 -33.63
C LEU A 20 -32.81 -14.81 -32.75
N CYS A 21 -31.85 -14.31 -31.97
CA CYS A 21 -30.96 -15.13 -31.14
C CYS A 21 -31.49 -15.35 -29.71
N SER A 22 -32.27 -14.40 -29.19
CA SER A 22 -32.58 -14.31 -27.75
C SER A 22 -34.05 -13.98 -27.46
N GLY A 23 -34.90 -13.80 -28.47
CA GLY A 23 -36.30 -13.40 -28.29
C GLY A 23 -37.29 -14.54 -28.06
N ALA A 24 -36.83 -15.79 -27.96
CA ALA A 24 -37.69 -16.95 -27.70
C ALA A 24 -38.25 -17.02 -26.26
N PRO A 25 -37.50 -16.65 -25.20
CA PRO A 25 -38.02 -16.60 -23.84
C PRO A 25 -38.85 -15.32 -23.59
N ASP A 26 -39.96 -15.44 -22.86
CA ASP A 26 -40.83 -14.30 -22.46
C ASP A 26 -40.08 -13.25 -21.62
N ASP A 27 -39.07 -13.68 -20.86
CA ASP A 27 -38.27 -12.81 -20.00
C ASP A 27 -37.48 -11.75 -20.81
N PHE A 28 -37.13 -12.04 -22.07
CA PHE A 28 -36.45 -11.07 -22.94
C PHE A 28 -37.34 -9.84 -23.22
N TRP A 29 -38.64 -10.06 -23.29
CA TRP A 29 -39.64 -9.02 -23.57
C TRP A 29 -40.17 -8.35 -22.29
N THR A 30 -39.82 -8.87 -21.12
CA THR A 30 -40.35 -8.45 -19.83
C THR A 30 -39.39 -7.49 -19.13
N PHE A 31 -39.80 -6.24 -18.93
CA PHE A 31 -39.01 -5.21 -18.23
C PHE A 31 -39.91 -4.25 -17.44
N HIS A 32 -39.38 -3.66 -16.36
CA HIS A 32 -40.15 -2.86 -15.39
C HIS A 32 -39.88 -1.36 -15.44
N ASP A 33 -38.81 -0.94 -16.10
CA ASP A 33 -38.36 0.43 -16.33
C ASP A 33 -38.98 1.01 -17.60
N THR A 34 -40.31 0.93 -17.72
CA THR A 34 -41.07 1.39 -18.89
C THR A 34 -40.92 2.89 -19.17
N ASP A 35 -40.55 3.68 -18.16
CA ASP A 35 -40.21 5.10 -18.31
C ASP A 35 -38.93 5.32 -19.14
N LEU A 36 -37.98 4.37 -19.07
CA LEU A 36 -36.74 4.38 -19.83
C LEU A 36 -36.88 3.62 -21.16
N ARG A 37 -37.66 2.53 -21.14
CA ARG A 37 -37.89 1.61 -22.26
C ARG A 37 -39.37 1.58 -22.66
N PRO A 38 -39.89 2.59 -23.36
CA PRO A 38 -41.34 2.66 -23.63
C PRO A 38 -41.83 1.67 -24.68
N SER A 39 -40.95 1.19 -25.57
CA SER A 39 -41.34 0.42 -26.77
C SER A 39 -40.40 -0.72 -27.16
N SER A 40 -39.24 -0.85 -26.51
CA SER A 40 -38.21 -1.82 -26.86
C SER A 40 -37.51 -2.32 -25.59
N PRO A 41 -37.18 -3.63 -25.49
CA PRO A 41 -36.36 -4.12 -24.38
C PRO A 41 -34.91 -3.62 -24.45
N LEU A 42 -34.47 -3.06 -25.59
CA LEU A 42 -33.13 -2.51 -25.79
C LEU A 42 -33.17 -0.97 -25.74
N LEU A 43 -32.19 -0.39 -25.05
CA LEU A 43 -31.88 1.04 -25.15
C LEU A 43 -30.98 1.30 -26.36
N SER A 44 -31.17 2.43 -27.02
CA SER A 44 -30.23 2.91 -28.05
C SER A 44 -28.89 3.33 -27.42
N ALA A 45 -27.83 3.39 -28.25
CA ALA A 45 -26.51 3.86 -27.83
C ALA A 45 -26.57 5.26 -27.17
N ARG A 46 -27.42 6.14 -27.71
CA ARG A 46 -27.63 7.49 -27.14
C ARG A 46 -28.32 7.45 -25.79
N GLN A 47 -29.36 6.64 -25.63
CA GLN A 47 -30.06 6.50 -24.35
C GLN A 47 -29.15 5.95 -23.26
N TRP A 48 -28.27 4.99 -23.57
CA TRP A 48 -27.24 4.52 -22.64
C TRP A 48 -26.30 5.64 -22.19
N THR A 49 -25.81 6.44 -23.13
CA THR A 49 -24.92 7.56 -22.81
C THR A 49 -25.61 8.58 -21.90
N THR A 50 -26.87 8.93 -22.21
CA THR A 50 -27.69 9.82 -21.39
C THR A 50 -27.95 9.24 -20.00
N LEU A 51 -28.31 7.96 -19.91
CA LEU A 51 -28.57 7.27 -18.65
C LEU A 51 -27.32 7.28 -17.75
N LEU A 52 -26.14 6.98 -18.30
CA LEU A 52 -24.89 6.97 -17.56
C LEU A 52 -24.54 8.37 -17.03
N LEU A 53 -24.67 9.42 -17.86
CA LEU A 53 -24.42 10.82 -17.45
C LEU A 53 -25.46 11.34 -16.43
N GLY A 54 -26.72 10.91 -16.55
CA GLY A 54 -27.79 11.19 -15.58
C GLY A 54 -27.61 10.45 -14.25
N SER A 55 -26.75 9.43 -14.23
CA SER A 55 -26.44 8.62 -13.05
C SER A 55 -25.15 9.12 -12.35
N ASP A 56 -24.54 8.23 -11.58
CA ASP A 56 -23.30 8.46 -10.84
C ASP A 56 -22.04 8.52 -11.72
N PHE A 57 -22.12 8.74 -13.04
CA PHE A 57 -20.95 8.82 -13.91
C PHE A 57 -20.64 10.27 -14.32
N SER A 58 -19.36 10.63 -14.29
CA SER A 58 -18.85 11.95 -14.69
C SER A 58 -18.62 12.03 -16.19
N THR A 59 -18.31 10.90 -16.82
CA THR A 59 -18.15 10.80 -18.28
C THR A 59 -18.80 9.52 -18.79
N ALA A 60 -19.30 9.55 -20.01
CA ALA A 60 -19.72 8.37 -20.78
C ALA A 60 -19.35 8.62 -22.25
N THR A 61 -18.55 7.74 -22.84
CA THR A 61 -18.00 7.92 -24.19
C THR A 61 -18.15 6.62 -24.97
N ARG A 62 -18.83 6.69 -26.12
CA ARG A 62 -18.92 5.59 -27.08
C ARG A 62 -17.59 5.43 -27.83
N LEU A 63 -17.11 4.20 -27.97
CA LEU A 63 -15.90 3.81 -28.68
C LEU A 63 -16.26 3.09 -29.97
N GLY A 64 -15.70 3.53 -31.10
CA GLY A 64 -15.89 2.90 -32.41
C GLY A 64 -17.26 3.19 -33.06
N GLY A 65 -17.34 2.90 -34.36
CA GLY A 65 -18.44 3.30 -35.26
C GLY A 65 -18.03 4.42 -36.20
N GLU A 66 -18.70 4.59 -37.34
CA GLU A 66 -18.64 5.85 -38.09
C GLU A 66 -19.16 6.94 -37.15
N GLU A 67 -18.36 8.01 -36.93
CA GLU A 67 -18.61 9.01 -35.86
C GLU A 67 -20.01 9.64 -35.92
N ASP A 68 -20.68 9.55 -37.08
CA ASP A 68 -21.99 10.14 -37.36
C ASP A 68 -23.18 9.16 -37.32
N ASP A 69 -23.00 7.85 -37.06
CA ASP A 69 -24.15 6.93 -36.94
C ASP A 69 -24.84 7.09 -35.57
N PRO A 70 -26.06 7.66 -35.52
CA PRO A 70 -26.77 7.84 -34.26
C PRO A 70 -27.32 6.52 -33.70
N ASP A 71 -27.46 5.47 -34.51
CA ASP A 71 -28.16 4.23 -34.17
C ASP A 71 -27.43 2.98 -34.66
N PRO A 72 -26.20 2.73 -34.17
CA PRO A 72 -25.42 1.58 -34.61
C PRO A 72 -26.04 0.28 -34.10
N ALA A 73 -25.92 -0.81 -34.86
CA ALA A 73 -26.39 -2.12 -34.44
C ALA A 73 -25.71 -2.62 -33.13
N PHE A 74 -24.50 -2.14 -32.83
CA PHE A 74 -23.74 -2.46 -31.63
C PHE A 74 -22.92 -1.25 -31.18
N SER A 75 -22.73 -1.08 -29.87
CA SER A 75 -21.81 -0.06 -29.35
C SER A 75 -20.98 -0.57 -28.17
N VAL A 76 -19.78 0.01 -28.03
CA VAL A 76 -18.97 -0.11 -26.82
C VAL A 76 -18.93 1.25 -26.15
N THR A 77 -19.28 1.35 -24.87
CA THR A 77 -19.27 2.61 -24.12
C THR A 77 -18.39 2.48 -22.88
N VAL A 78 -17.52 3.46 -22.67
CA VAL A 78 -16.72 3.60 -21.45
C VAL A 78 -17.28 4.74 -20.60
N ALA A 79 -17.59 4.46 -19.34
CA ALA A 79 -18.03 5.47 -18.39
C ALA A 79 -17.12 5.53 -17.16
N ARG A 80 -16.91 6.72 -16.61
CA ARG A 80 -16.14 6.95 -15.38
C ARG A 80 -17.06 7.42 -14.27
N ARG A 81 -17.00 6.78 -13.10
CA ARG A 81 -17.84 7.17 -11.96
C ARG A 81 -17.45 8.57 -11.43
N LYS A 82 -18.43 9.35 -10.98
CA LYS A 82 -18.23 10.58 -10.19
C LYS A 82 -17.46 10.23 -8.92
N PRO A 83 -16.47 11.05 -8.50
CA PRO A 83 -15.86 10.88 -7.19
C PRO A 83 -16.94 10.98 -6.12
N ARG A 84 -17.09 9.93 -5.30
CA ARG A 84 -17.92 10.05 -4.09
C ARG A 84 -17.15 10.96 -3.12
N PRO A 85 -17.79 11.92 -2.43
CA PRO A 85 -17.19 12.52 -1.26
C PRO A 85 -17.00 11.39 -0.24
N ALA A 86 -15.80 10.84 -0.16
CA ALA A 86 -15.48 9.84 0.84
C ALA A 86 -15.33 10.58 2.17
N SER A 87 -16.34 10.48 3.03
CA SER A 87 -16.09 10.71 4.45
C SER A 87 -15.17 9.58 4.90
N ALA A 88 -13.96 9.94 5.33
CA ALA A 88 -13.02 8.95 5.86
C ALA A 88 -13.72 8.19 7.00
N PRO A 89 -13.69 6.85 7.00
CA PRO A 89 -14.37 6.07 8.02
C PRO A 89 -13.88 6.51 9.41
N SER A 90 -14.79 6.65 10.38
CA SER A 90 -14.42 7.02 11.75
C SER A 90 -13.36 6.06 12.28
N LEU A 91 -12.34 6.61 12.96
CA LEU A 91 -11.28 5.79 13.53
C LEU A 91 -11.85 4.79 14.55
N PRO A 92 -11.31 3.56 14.60
CA PRO A 92 -11.66 2.60 15.63
C PRO A 92 -11.43 3.19 17.02
N THR A 93 -12.44 3.14 17.89
CA THR A 93 -12.26 3.54 19.28
C THR A 93 -11.57 2.40 20.02
N GLY A 94 -10.33 2.63 20.46
CA GLY A 94 -9.58 1.65 21.25
C GLY A 94 -10.28 1.37 22.58
N THR A 95 -10.44 0.10 22.94
CA THR A 95 -11.01 -0.33 24.23
C THR A 95 -9.94 -0.64 25.29
N LYS A 96 -8.66 -0.69 24.90
CA LYS A 96 -7.52 -0.97 25.78
C LYS A 96 -6.62 0.27 25.91
N PRO A 97 -6.08 0.56 27.11
CA PRO A 97 -5.15 1.66 27.30
C PRO A 97 -3.78 1.24 26.73
N PHE A 98 -3.50 1.64 25.50
CA PHE A 98 -2.14 1.61 24.94
C PHE A 98 -1.48 2.96 25.16
N HIS A 99 -0.19 2.94 25.46
CA HIS A 99 0.63 4.15 25.35
C HIS A 99 1.40 4.11 24.03
N TRP A 100 1.13 5.09 23.17
CA TRP A 100 1.81 5.23 21.89
C TRP A 100 3.05 6.09 22.04
N VAL A 101 4.16 5.64 21.48
CA VAL A 101 5.38 6.43 21.31
C VAL A 101 5.61 6.62 19.81
N VAL A 102 5.39 7.83 19.32
CA VAL A 102 5.67 8.23 17.94
C VAL A 102 7.12 8.71 17.87
N VAL A 103 7.95 7.94 17.17
CA VAL A 103 9.36 8.25 16.93
C VAL A 103 9.47 8.83 15.52
N ALA A 104 9.74 10.12 15.42
CA ALA A 104 9.90 10.78 14.13
C ALA A 104 11.38 11.01 13.84
N GLU A 105 11.85 10.62 12.65
CA GLU A 105 13.19 11.00 12.18
C GLU A 105 13.28 12.52 11.96
N ASP A 106 12.21 13.11 11.42
CA ASP A 106 12.01 14.55 11.34
C ASP A 106 10.77 14.96 12.15
N PRO A 107 10.91 15.72 13.25
CA PRO A 107 9.78 16.21 14.03
C PRO A 107 8.80 17.09 13.24
N ASP A 108 9.26 17.74 12.17
CA ASP A 108 8.47 18.64 11.33
C ASP A 108 7.80 17.91 10.15
N ASP A 109 7.95 16.58 10.04
CA ASP A 109 7.25 15.78 9.04
C ASP A 109 5.73 16.01 9.14
N PRO A 110 5.06 16.39 8.03
CA PRO A 110 3.67 16.83 8.04
C PRO A 110 2.67 15.74 8.46
N VAL A 111 3.08 14.46 8.51
CA VAL A 111 2.25 13.34 8.99
C VAL A 111 2.28 13.22 10.52
N VAL A 112 3.35 13.68 11.19
CA VAL A 112 3.57 13.48 12.63
C VAL A 112 2.46 14.14 13.46
N ALA A 113 2.23 15.45 13.31
CA ALA A 113 1.27 16.17 14.13
C ALA A 113 -0.18 15.67 13.95
N PRO A 114 -0.69 15.44 12.72
CA PRO A 114 -2.02 14.86 12.51
C PRO A 114 -2.15 13.42 13.02
N LEU A 115 -1.07 12.62 12.99
CA LEU A 115 -1.06 11.25 13.54
C LEU A 115 -1.13 11.28 15.06
N THR A 116 -0.25 12.06 15.72
CA THR A 116 -0.22 12.20 17.18
C THR A 116 -1.59 12.61 17.71
N ARG A 117 -2.24 13.60 17.08
CA ARG A 117 -3.59 14.04 17.49
C ARG A 117 -4.63 12.91 17.45
N ARG A 118 -4.57 12.03 16.44
CA ARG A 118 -5.49 10.90 16.29
C ARG A 118 -5.23 9.79 17.31
N LEU A 119 -3.96 9.51 17.60
CA LEU A 119 -3.58 8.52 18.61
C LEU A 119 -3.91 9.01 20.03
N ASP A 120 -3.79 10.31 20.30
CA ASP A 120 -4.16 10.94 21.58
C ASP A 120 -5.67 10.86 21.86
N GLN A 121 -6.50 10.91 20.81
CA GLN A 121 -7.95 10.70 20.96
C GLN A 121 -8.32 9.25 21.34
N ALA A 122 -7.44 8.29 21.05
CA ALA A 122 -7.67 6.87 21.30
C ALA A 122 -6.90 6.33 22.53
N GLY A 123 -6.01 7.11 23.13
CA GLY A 123 -5.14 6.70 24.24
C GLY A 123 -4.12 7.77 24.58
N SER A 124 -3.06 7.43 25.31
CA SER A 124 -2.00 8.40 25.61
C SER A 124 -0.89 8.31 24.58
N VAL A 125 -0.43 9.45 24.05
CA VAL A 125 0.67 9.51 23.08
C VAL A 125 1.84 10.35 23.59
N ARG A 126 3.06 9.96 23.23
CA ARG A 126 4.29 10.74 23.39
C ARG A 126 5.04 10.77 22.07
N THR A 127 5.54 11.92 21.67
CA THR A 127 6.41 12.05 20.49
C THR A 127 7.88 12.19 20.93
N THR A 128 8.79 11.60 20.17
CA THR A 128 10.23 11.74 20.37
C THR A 128 11.00 11.60 19.04
N SER A 129 12.29 11.91 19.06
CA SER A 129 13.16 11.81 17.88
C SER A 129 13.80 10.43 17.78
N LEU A 130 14.15 10.01 16.57
CA LEU A 130 14.92 8.78 16.37
C LEU A 130 16.32 8.91 17.02
N SER A 131 16.74 7.88 17.75
CA SER A 131 18.05 7.84 18.42
C SER A 131 18.62 6.42 18.45
N ASP A 132 19.93 6.30 18.23
CA ASP A 132 20.71 5.07 18.39
C ASP A 132 21.26 4.88 19.81
N GLN A 133 20.97 5.80 20.73
CA GLN A 133 21.43 5.73 22.11
C GLN A 133 20.45 4.97 23.00
N THR A 134 20.86 3.84 23.56
CA THR A 134 20.00 3.03 24.46
C THR A 134 19.46 3.82 25.66
N GLY A 135 20.26 4.76 26.21
CA GLY A 135 19.85 5.60 27.34
C GLY A 135 18.68 6.54 27.04
N HIS A 136 18.52 6.96 25.77
CA HIS A 136 17.36 7.74 25.34
C HIS A 136 16.07 6.95 25.54
N TRP A 137 16.07 5.68 25.11
CA TRP A 137 14.90 4.80 25.17
C TRP A 137 14.49 4.46 26.60
N SER A 138 15.42 4.37 27.54
CA SER A 138 15.11 4.18 28.97
C SER A 138 14.31 5.34 29.59
N ALA A 139 14.42 6.55 29.04
CA ALA A 139 13.67 7.73 29.49
C ALA A 139 12.32 7.88 28.77
N VAL A 140 12.16 7.21 27.62
CA VAL A 140 10.94 7.23 26.81
C VAL A 140 10.01 6.09 27.20
N LEU A 141 10.56 4.89 27.37
CA LEU A 141 9.82 3.69 27.76
C LEU A 141 9.62 3.66 29.28
N PRO A 142 8.40 3.46 29.77
CA PRO A 142 8.14 3.34 31.20
C PRO A 142 8.87 2.12 31.78
N THR A 143 9.58 2.33 32.90
CA THR A 143 10.25 1.28 33.66
C THR A 143 9.57 1.12 35.02
N GLY A 144 9.01 -0.07 35.30
CA GLY A 144 8.46 -0.38 36.63
C GLY A 144 7.31 -1.40 36.64
N PRO A 145 7.02 -2.03 37.80
CA PRO A 145 6.00 -3.07 37.97
C PRO A 145 4.54 -2.56 37.89
N THR A 146 4.34 -1.25 37.87
CA THR A 146 3.02 -0.58 37.78
C THR A 146 2.59 -0.23 36.34
N ALA A 147 3.43 -0.51 35.33
CA ALA A 147 3.10 -0.27 33.94
C ALA A 147 2.26 -1.42 33.36
N ALA A 148 0.99 -1.50 33.78
CA ALA A 148 0.00 -2.39 33.16
C ALA A 148 -0.44 -1.94 31.76
N THR A 149 0.06 -0.78 31.30
CA THR A 149 -0.26 -0.19 29.99
C THR A 149 0.73 -0.69 28.95
N ALA A 150 0.23 -1.43 27.95
CA ALA A 150 1.03 -1.89 26.83
C ALA A 150 1.58 -0.71 26.01
N VAL A 151 2.89 -0.70 25.77
CA VAL A 151 3.57 0.36 25.02
C VAL A 151 3.74 -0.08 23.57
N ARG A 152 3.41 0.81 22.63
CA ARG A 152 3.57 0.57 21.19
C ARG A 152 4.36 1.70 20.56
N LEU A 153 5.40 1.35 19.81
CA LEU A 153 6.29 2.29 19.14
C LEU A 153 5.93 2.36 17.66
N VAL A 154 5.91 3.58 17.12
CA VAL A 154 5.74 3.84 15.68
C VAL A 154 6.91 4.69 15.23
N VAL A 155 7.81 4.11 14.45
CA VAL A 155 8.97 4.78 13.86
C VAL A 155 8.60 5.27 12.47
N LEU A 156 8.54 6.60 12.30
CA LEU A 156 8.28 7.28 11.04
C LEU A 156 9.61 7.71 10.43
N LEU A 157 9.99 7.10 9.30
CA LEU A 157 11.16 7.53 8.53
C LEU A 157 10.82 8.70 7.61
N ASP A 158 11.75 9.63 7.46
CA ASP A 158 11.62 10.80 6.58
C ASP A 158 12.88 11.04 5.68
N SER A 159 12.86 12.04 4.77
CA SER A 159 13.88 12.32 3.75
C SER A 159 14.36 13.76 3.80
N SER A 160 14.08 14.52 4.85
CA SER A 160 14.49 15.92 4.99
C SER A 160 16.00 16.18 4.84
N HIS A 161 16.83 15.12 4.70
CA HIS A 161 18.26 15.19 4.47
C HIS A 161 18.73 14.69 3.08
N VAL A 162 17.84 14.30 2.17
CA VAL A 162 18.22 13.74 0.84
C VAL A 162 18.42 14.82 -0.23
N GLY A 163 18.22 16.10 0.10
CA GLY A 163 18.57 17.22 -0.78
C GLY A 163 20.08 17.24 -1.06
N SER A 164 20.50 16.69 -2.20
CA SER A 164 21.88 16.63 -2.74
C SER A 164 22.86 15.63 -2.11
N ALA A 165 22.40 14.67 -1.30
CA ALA A 165 23.30 13.78 -0.57
C ALA A 165 23.72 12.55 -1.42
N GLY A 166 25.01 12.42 -1.74
CA GLY A 166 25.55 11.30 -2.52
C GLY A 166 25.46 9.93 -1.83
N HIS A 167 25.82 8.84 -2.52
CA HIS A 167 25.72 7.44 -2.06
C HIS A 167 26.18 7.18 -0.60
N ARG A 168 27.23 7.86 -0.13
CA ARG A 168 27.71 7.73 1.27
C ARG A 168 26.65 8.12 2.29
N SER A 169 25.85 9.15 2.02
CA SER A 169 24.78 9.59 2.92
C SER A 169 23.66 8.56 3.05
N ILE A 170 23.38 7.77 2.01
CA ILE A 170 22.38 6.70 2.07
C ILE A 170 22.87 5.57 2.98
N VAL A 171 24.15 5.21 2.89
CA VAL A 171 24.76 4.19 3.75
C VAL A 171 24.78 4.65 5.20
N ASP A 172 25.23 5.87 5.48
CA ASP A 172 25.28 6.42 6.84
C ASP A 172 23.86 6.47 7.46
N GLN A 173 22.87 6.86 6.68
CA GLN A 173 21.47 6.85 7.11
C GLN A 173 20.94 5.43 7.37
N ALA A 174 21.27 4.47 6.51
CA ALA A 174 20.92 3.06 6.72
C ALA A 174 21.54 2.49 8.01
N VAL A 175 22.81 2.80 8.27
CA VAL A 175 23.52 2.40 9.49
C VAL A 175 22.86 3.02 10.73
N HIS A 176 22.63 4.33 10.73
CA HIS A 176 22.02 5.03 11.85
C HIS A 176 20.61 4.52 12.15
N ARG A 177 19.76 4.36 11.14
CA ARG A 177 18.40 3.82 11.31
C ARG A 177 18.40 2.38 11.82
N THR A 178 19.32 1.56 11.33
CA THR A 178 19.48 0.16 11.82
C THR A 178 19.94 0.12 13.27
N ALA A 179 20.90 0.97 13.65
CA ALA A 179 21.37 1.10 15.02
C ALA A 179 20.24 1.59 15.96
N ALA A 180 19.43 2.54 15.51
CA ALA A 180 18.27 3.02 16.26
C ALA A 180 17.21 1.92 16.49
N LEU A 181 16.90 1.11 15.46
CA LEU A 181 16.00 -0.03 15.62
C LEU A 181 16.54 -1.06 16.64
N SER A 182 17.84 -1.34 16.59
CA SER A 182 18.51 -2.22 17.56
C SER A 182 18.47 -1.66 18.99
N ALA A 183 18.69 -0.36 19.16
CA ALA A 183 18.60 0.33 20.46
C ALA A 183 17.18 0.27 21.04
N ILE A 184 16.15 0.46 20.21
CA ILE A 184 14.74 0.33 20.58
C ILE A 184 14.44 -1.09 21.08
N VAL A 185 14.81 -2.11 20.31
CA VAL A 185 14.56 -3.51 20.66
C VAL A 185 15.29 -3.89 21.95
N THR A 186 16.54 -3.44 22.12
CA THR A 186 17.31 -3.63 23.36
C THR A 186 16.59 -3.03 24.56
N ALA A 187 16.02 -1.83 24.42
CA ALA A 187 15.27 -1.18 25.48
C ALA A 187 13.95 -1.89 25.80
N TYR A 188 13.23 -2.39 24.78
CA TYR A 188 12.02 -3.20 24.98
C TYR A 188 12.27 -4.44 25.83
N ARG A 189 13.39 -5.15 25.62
CA ARG A 189 13.76 -6.32 26.42
C ARG A 189 14.02 -6.00 27.89
N GLY A 190 14.36 -4.75 28.20
CA GLY A 190 14.49 -4.26 29.57
C GLY A 190 13.17 -3.93 30.26
N THR A 191 12.05 -3.94 29.52
CA THR A 191 10.71 -3.68 30.06
C THR A 191 9.98 -4.99 30.41
N ASN A 192 9.20 -5.00 31.49
CA ASN A 192 8.33 -6.14 31.84
C ASN A 192 7.02 -6.17 31.02
N ALA A 193 6.93 -5.41 29.92
CA ALA A 193 5.74 -5.28 29.10
C ALA A 193 5.63 -6.43 28.09
N THR A 194 5.58 -7.67 28.57
CA THR A 194 5.81 -8.87 27.75
C THR A 194 4.65 -9.29 26.87
N ASP A 195 3.40 -8.88 27.14
CA ASP A 195 2.25 -9.44 26.40
C ASP A 195 1.82 -8.62 25.17
N GLN A 196 2.30 -7.38 24.99
CA GLN A 196 1.79 -6.50 23.92
C GLN A 196 2.82 -5.46 23.38
N ALA A 197 4.12 -5.70 23.54
CA ALA A 197 5.16 -4.85 22.94
C ALA A 197 5.07 -4.92 21.41
N ALA A 198 4.88 -3.77 20.76
CA ALA A 198 4.81 -3.69 19.31
C ALA A 198 5.68 -2.56 18.77
N LEU A 199 6.42 -2.86 17.71
CA LEU A 199 7.22 -1.91 16.95
C LEU A 199 6.68 -1.84 15.52
N TRP A 200 6.22 -0.67 15.12
CA TRP A 200 5.87 -0.36 13.75
C TRP A 200 6.97 0.44 13.10
N LEU A 201 7.55 -0.09 12.02
CA LEU A 201 8.39 0.68 11.12
C LEU A 201 7.53 1.19 9.97
N VAL A 202 7.40 2.50 9.85
CA VAL A 202 6.68 3.16 8.77
C VAL A 202 7.71 3.78 7.82
N THR A 203 7.73 3.27 6.60
CA THR A 203 8.58 3.76 5.51
C THR A 203 7.73 4.42 4.43
N ARG A 204 8.39 5.03 3.45
CA ARG A 204 7.76 5.33 2.15
C ARG A 204 7.99 4.16 1.19
N PRO A 205 7.39 4.19 -0.02
CA PRO A 205 7.64 3.19 -1.05
C PRO A 205 9.13 3.10 -1.38
N CYS A 206 9.75 1.99 -1.00
CA CYS A 206 11.19 1.79 -1.10
C CYS A 206 11.58 0.58 -1.96
N GLY A 207 10.61 -0.12 -2.53
CA GLY A 207 10.83 -1.32 -3.35
C GLY A 207 11.11 -2.59 -2.54
N ALA A 208 10.97 -2.56 -1.21
CA ALA A 208 11.06 -3.77 -0.39
C ALA A 208 9.86 -4.72 -0.60
N LEU A 209 8.76 -4.17 -1.14
CA LEU A 209 7.57 -4.84 -1.63
C LEU A 209 7.35 -4.43 -3.10
N PRO A 210 6.52 -5.14 -3.87
CA PRO A 210 6.22 -4.80 -5.27
C PRO A 210 5.37 -3.51 -5.38
N ASP A 211 5.97 -2.38 -5.06
CA ASP A 211 5.46 -1.02 -5.20
C ASP A 211 6.41 -0.15 -6.06
N ALA A 212 5.96 1.05 -6.46
CA ALA A 212 6.79 1.98 -7.20
C ALA A 212 7.78 2.67 -6.23
N ALA A 213 9.00 2.13 -6.15
CA ALA A 213 10.04 2.63 -5.25
C ALA A 213 10.38 4.11 -5.54
N THR A 214 10.22 4.96 -4.53
CA THR A 214 10.55 6.39 -4.56
C THR A 214 11.63 6.76 -3.54
N HIS A 215 11.79 5.96 -2.49
CA HIS A 215 12.69 6.24 -1.35
C HIS A 215 13.53 5.01 -1.00
N VAL A 216 14.48 4.66 -1.88
CA VAL A 216 15.32 3.45 -1.76
C VAL A 216 16.11 3.37 -0.44
N ALA A 217 16.42 4.51 0.18
CA ALA A 217 17.12 4.56 1.47
C ALA A 217 16.33 3.91 2.62
N ASP A 218 15.01 3.79 2.49
CA ASP A 218 14.17 3.13 3.48
C ASP A 218 14.16 1.59 3.33
N ALA A 219 14.77 1.02 2.29
CA ALA A 219 14.82 -0.43 2.06
C ALA A 219 15.72 -1.16 3.08
N ALA A 220 16.83 -0.54 3.48
CA ALA A 220 17.74 -1.11 4.48
C ALA A 220 17.08 -1.30 5.86
N PRO A 221 16.45 -0.26 6.47
CA PRO A 221 15.73 -0.45 7.73
C PRO A 221 14.53 -1.41 7.59
N TRP A 222 13.89 -1.50 6.42
CA TRP A 222 12.88 -2.55 6.16
C TRP A 222 13.47 -3.95 6.31
N GLY A 223 14.61 -4.22 5.67
CA GLY A 223 15.34 -5.49 5.80
C GLY A 223 15.79 -5.76 7.24
N ALA A 224 16.33 -4.75 7.94
CA ALA A 224 16.69 -4.88 9.34
C ALA A 224 15.49 -5.26 10.22
N ALA A 225 14.33 -4.63 10.00
CA ALA A 225 13.11 -4.97 10.71
C ALA A 225 12.60 -6.39 10.42
N ARG A 226 12.92 -7.00 9.26
CA ARG A 226 12.67 -8.43 9.02
C ARG A 226 13.54 -9.30 9.92
N SER A 227 14.83 -9.02 10.00
CA SER A 227 15.74 -9.75 10.88
C SER A 227 15.33 -9.62 12.35
N LEU A 228 15.02 -8.41 12.81
CA LEU A 228 14.58 -8.16 14.19
C LEU A 228 13.31 -8.96 14.55
N ALA A 229 12.35 -9.06 13.64
CA ALA A 229 11.14 -9.86 13.87
C ALA A 229 11.46 -11.36 14.09
N ASN A 230 12.47 -11.88 13.39
CA ASN A 230 12.90 -13.28 13.53
C ASN A 230 13.75 -13.51 14.78
N GLU A 231 14.57 -12.51 15.18
CA GLU A 231 15.46 -12.59 16.33
C GLU A 231 14.73 -12.37 17.67
N HIS A 232 13.64 -11.60 17.65
CA HIS A 232 12.87 -11.20 18.84
C HIS A 232 11.37 -11.52 18.67
N PRO A 233 10.97 -12.80 18.65
CA PRO A 233 9.57 -13.19 18.47
C PRO A 233 8.65 -12.72 19.60
N GLU A 234 9.19 -12.32 20.75
CA GLU A 234 8.47 -11.70 21.86
C GLU A 234 8.00 -10.27 21.56
N ILE A 235 8.54 -9.61 20.53
CA ILE A 235 8.14 -8.26 20.10
C ILE A 235 7.41 -8.37 18.78
N THR A 236 6.18 -7.84 18.71
CA THR A 236 5.47 -7.78 17.43
C THR A 236 6.05 -6.67 16.55
N VAL A 237 6.87 -7.02 15.57
CA VAL A 237 7.45 -6.07 14.61
C VAL A 237 6.62 -6.06 13.33
N ARG A 238 6.09 -4.89 12.96
CA ARG A 238 5.33 -4.67 11.72
C ARG A 238 6.01 -3.61 10.87
N ARG A 239 5.96 -3.79 9.55
CA ARG A 239 6.52 -2.89 8.55
C ARG A 239 5.40 -2.39 7.65
N LEU A 240 5.33 -1.08 7.46
CA LEU A 240 4.28 -0.42 6.69
C LEU A 240 4.90 0.57 5.71
N SER A 241 4.70 0.34 4.41
CA SER A 241 5.04 1.28 3.34
C SER A 241 3.85 2.22 3.14
N LEU A 242 4.00 3.50 3.46
CA LEU A 242 2.97 4.53 3.31
C LEU A 242 3.25 5.36 2.05
N ASP A 243 2.42 5.17 1.01
CA ASP A 243 2.37 6.05 -0.15
C ASP A 243 1.68 7.35 0.24
N ARG A 244 2.49 8.38 0.51
CA ARG A 244 2.04 9.69 0.96
C ARG A 244 1.44 10.51 -0.19
N SER A 245 0.44 11.30 0.13
CA SER A 245 -0.23 12.25 -0.75
C SER A 245 0.14 13.68 -0.38
N HIS A 246 -0.48 14.66 -1.05
CA HIS A 246 -0.35 16.07 -0.65
C HIS A 246 -1.24 16.42 0.55
N ASP A 247 -2.10 15.49 0.98
CA ASP A 247 -2.98 15.63 2.13
C ASP A 247 -2.44 14.78 3.30
N SER A 248 -1.64 15.42 4.15
CA SER A 248 -1.03 14.73 5.29
C SER A 248 -2.05 14.33 6.36
N ASP A 249 -3.21 14.98 6.41
CA ASP A 249 -4.27 14.63 7.35
C ASP A 249 -4.95 13.33 6.91
N ALA A 250 -5.20 13.17 5.61
CA ALA A 250 -5.67 11.90 5.03
C ALA A 250 -4.64 10.77 5.17
N ASP A 251 -3.36 11.05 4.97
CA ASP A 251 -2.28 10.06 5.15
C ASP A 251 -2.18 9.59 6.61
N ALA A 252 -2.19 10.54 7.56
CA ALA A 252 -2.18 10.25 8.98
C ALA A 252 -3.45 9.50 9.42
N HIS A 253 -4.60 9.79 8.81
CA HIS A 253 -5.83 9.05 9.06
C HIS A 253 -5.71 7.58 8.62
N ARG A 254 -5.22 7.31 7.40
CA ARG A 254 -4.99 5.94 6.91
C ARG A 254 -4.02 5.18 7.82
N LEU A 255 -2.93 5.83 8.21
CA LEU A 255 -1.95 5.26 9.13
C LEU A 255 -2.54 4.98 10.53
N ALA A 256 -3.24 5.95 11.12
CA ALA A 256 -3.88 5.78 12.42
C ALA A 256 -4.90 4.64 12.43
N TRP A 257 -5.66 4.47 11.34
CA TRP A 257 -6.62 3.38 11.21
C TRP A 257 -5.93 2.01 11.32
N GLU A 258 -4.84 1.80 10.59
CA GLU A 258 -4.08 0.54 10.62
C GLU A 258 -3.44 0.28 12.00
N LEU A 259 -2.92 1.33 12.65
CA LEU A 259 -2.32 1.22 13.99
C LEU A 259 -3.34 0.87 15.08
N LEU A 260 -4.55 1.42 14.98
CA LEU A 260 -5.63 1.21 15.94
C LEU A 260 -6.43 -0.08 15.69
N SER A 261 -6.34 -0.67 14.50
CA SER A 261 -6.97 -1.95 14.14
C SER A 261 -5.99 -2.86 13.40
N PRO A 262 -4.93 -3.31 14.09
CA PRO A 262 -3.93 -4.19 13.48
C PRO A 262 -4.55 -5.52 13.06
N THR A 263 -4.16 -6.00 11.89
CA THR A 263 -4.35 -7.40 11.50
C THR A 263 -3.13 -8.24 11.89
N ASP A 264 -3.17 -9.53 11.52
CA ASP A 264 -2.04 -10.44 11.65
C ASP A 264 -0.95 -10.21 10.58
N ASP A 265 -1.18 -9.30 9.62
CA ASP A 265 -0.18 -8.93 8.62
C ASP A 265 0.95 -8.10 9.26
N ASP A 266 2.19 -8.39 8.86
CA ASP A 266 3.40 -7.73 9.35
C ASP A 266 4.17 -6.97 8.26
N GLU A 267 3.75 -7.11 6.99
CA GLU A 267 4.23 -6.35 5.84
C GLU A 267 3.04 -5.78 5.06
N ILE A 268 2.86 -4.47 5.20
CA ILE A 268 1.68 -3.74 4.74
C ILE A 268 2.10 -2.63 3.78
N VAL A 269 1.31 -2.42 2.72
CA VAL A 269 1.43 -1.27 1.81
C VAL A 269 0.12 -0.49 1.84
N LEU A 270 0.19 0.77 2.25
CA LEU A 270 -0.93 1.70 2.20
C LEU A 270 -0.75 2.64 1.00
N THR A 271 -1.40 2.28 -0.10
CA THR A 271 -1.49 3.12 -1.29
C THR A 271 -2.65 4.12 -1.20
N ARG A 272 -2.69 5.12 -2.08
CA ARG A 272 -3.87 5.98 -2.27
C ARG A 272 -5.14 5.19 -2.66
N ASN A 273 -4.95 4.02 -3.28
CA ASN A 273 -6.03 3.19 -3.82
C ASN A 273 -6.44 2.04 -2.89
N GLY A 274 -5.80 1.88 -1.73
CA GLY A 274 -6.13 0.84 -0.78
C GLY A 274 -4.96 0.26 -0.01
N ARG A 275 -5.29 -0.69 0.86
CA ARG A 275 -4.40 -1.49 1.70
C ARG A 275 -4.04 -2.79 0.99
N PHE A 276 -2.75 -3.09 0.91
CA PHE A 276 -2.21 -4.32 0.34
C PHE A 276 -1.25 -4.98 1.33
N THR A 277 -1.02 -6.27 1.13
CA THR A 277 -0.03 -7.03 1.90
C THR A 277 0.66 -8.01 0.95
N ALA A 278 1.93 -8.30 1.23
CA ALA A 278 2.69 -9.23 0.42
C ALA A 278 2.21 -10.65 0.65
N ARG A 279 2.06 -11.40 -0.44
CA ARG A 279 1.79 -12.84 -0.42
C ARG A 279 2.77 -13.50 -1.38
N VAL A 280 3.45 -14.53 -0.90
CA VAL A 280 4.26 -15.40 -1.75
C VAL A 280 3.30 -16.34 -2.44
N LEU A 281 3.33 -16.33 -3.76
CA LEU A 281 2.56 -17.23 -4.61
C LEU A 281 3.54 -18.05 -5.44
N ASP A 282 3.25 -19.32 -5.62
CA ASP A 282 3.98 -20.14 -6.58
C ASP A 282 3.78 -19.57 -7.98
N HIS A 283 4.87 -19.11 -8.59
CA HIS A 283 4.84 -18.72 -9.99
C HIS A 283 5.18 -19.94 -10.84
N PRO A 284 4.33 -20.34 -11.81
CA PRO A 284 4.70 -21.40 -12.73
C PRO A 284 6.00 -21.00 -13.41
N ALA A 285 6.95 -21.94 -13.51
CA ALA A 285 8.25 -21.69 -14.11
C ALA A 285 8.05 -20.99 -15.46
N ARG A 286 8.56 -19.77 -15.59
CA ARG A 286 8.64 -19.12 -16.90
C ARG A 286 9.48 -20.04 -17.76
N VAL A 287 8.89 -20.62 -18.81
CA VAL A 287 9.65 -21.21 -19.89
C VAL A 287 10.41 -20.06 -20.54
N THR A 288 11.60 -19.78 -20.02
CA THR A 288 12.56 -18.90 -20.69
C THR A 288 12.87 -19.59 -22.01
N ARG A 289 12.32 -19.04 -23.12
CA ARG A 289 12.92 -19.33 -24.42
C ARG A 289 14.39 -18.97 -24.29
N PRO A 290 15.34 -19.87 -24.62
CA PRO A 290 16.75 -19.53 -24.59
C PRO A 290 16.91 -18.26 -25.41
N ALA A 291 17.29 -17.16 -24.75
CA ALA A 291 17.80 -16.03 -25.50
C ALA A 291 19.05 -16.56 -26.18
N GLN A 292 19.07 -16.54 -27.50
CA GLN A 292 20.25 -16.86 -28.30
C GLN A 292 21.28 -15.74 -28.07
N ARG A 293 21.88 -15.72 -26.88
CA ARG A 293 22.97 -14.85 -26.46
C ARG A 293 23.82 -15.65 -25.50
N ASP A 294 25.11 -15.65 -25.78
CA ASP A 294 26.16 -16.34 -25.04
C ASP A 294 25.93 -16.17 -23.53
N ALA A 295 25.54 -17.27 -22.88
CA ALA A 295 25.25 -17.29 -21.46
C ALA A 295 26.58 -17.38 -20.71
N TYR A 296 26.89 -16.35 -19.91
CA TYR A 296 28.04 -16.37 -19.03
C TYR A 296 27.65 -17.01 -17.69
N LEU A 297 28.46 -17.96 -17.21
CA LEU A 297 28.33 -18.56 -15.90
C LEU A 297 29.32 -17.87 -14.94
N LEU A 298 28.82 -17.21 -13.90
CA LEU A 298 29.68 -16.76 -12.81
C LEU A 298 30.05 -17.97 -11.94
N ALA A 299 31.25 -18.50 -12.14
CA ALA A 299 31.79 -19.58 -11.32
C ALA A 299 32.61 -18.98 -10.17
N VAL A 300 32.00 -18.89 -8.97
CA VAL A 300 32.75 -18.54 -7.76
C VAL A 300 33.53 -19.78 -7.31
N ARG A 301 34.85 -19.74 -7.44
CA ARG A 301 35.76 -20.77 -6.91
C ARG A 301 36.53 -20.22 -5.71
N ASN A 302 36.81 -21.09 -4.74
CA ASN A 302 37.46 -20.81 -3.45
C ASN A 302 36.69 -19.86 -2.52
N THR A 303 35.80 -20.42 -1.71
CA THR A 303 35.17 -19.75 -0.56
C THR A 303 36.16 -19.61 0.60
N GLY A 304 37.12 -18.69 0.47
CA GLY A 304 38.10 -18.32 1.50
C GLY A 304 38.43 -16.81 1.47
N LEU A 305 39.03 -16.30 2.55
CA LEU A 305 39.09 -14.86 2.90
C LEU A 305 39.99 -13.96 2.03
N ASP A 306 40.66 -14.48 0.99
CA ASP A 306 41.53 -13.67 0.11
C ASP A 306 40.89 -13.53 -1.27
N HIS A 307 40.20 -12.42 -1.53
CA HIS A 307 39.55 -12.16 -2.81
C HIS A 307 40.51 -11.55 -3.84
N ARG A 308 40.73 -12.29 -4.94
CA ARG A 308 41.21 -11.74 -6.21
C ARG A 308 40.31 -12.29 -7.32
N GLY A 309 39.51 -11.43 -7.93
CA GLY A 309 38.67 -11.79 -9.07
C GLY A 309 39.51 -11.80 -10.34
N ASP A 310 39.52 -12.91 -11.06
CA ASP A 310 39.95 -12.98 -12.46
C ASP A 310 38.71 -13.34 -13.29
N ASP A 311 38.41 -12.50 -14.28
CA ASP A 311 37.36 -12.74 -15.27
C ASP A 311 37.95 -13.59 -16.40
N ASP A 312 37.71 -14.90 -16.38
CA ASP A 312 38.17 -15.79 -17.46
C ASP A 312 37.02 -16.10 -18.43
N LEU A 313 37.20 -15.71 -19.68
CA LEU A 313 36.22 -15.88 -20.76
C LEU A 313 36.24 -17.32 -21.27
N ALA A 314 35.50 -18.20 -20.62
CA ALA A 314 35.22 -19.53 -21.18
C ALA A 314 33.88 -19.51 -21.95
N GLN A 315 33.96 -19.62 -23.28
CA GLN A 315 32.81 -20.00 -24.10
C GLN A 315 32.51 -21.49 -23.86
N VAL A 316 31.26 -21.80 -23.50
CA VAL A 316 30.75 -23.19 -23.44
C VAL A 316 30.24 -23.56 -24.85
N PRO A 317 30.53 -24.77 -25.38
CA PRO A 317 30.09 -25.20 -26.70
C PRO A 317 28.57 -25.33 -26.85
#